data_AF-A0A969HM20-F1
#
_entry.id   AF-A0A969HM20-F1
#
_cell.length_a   1.000
_cell.length_b   1.000
_cell.length_c   1.000
_cell.angle_alpha   90.00
_cell.angle_beta   90.00
_cell.angle_gamma   90.00
#
_symmetry.space_group_name_H-M   'P 1'
#
loop_
_entity.id
_entity.type
_entity.pdbx_description
1 polymer ?
#
loop_
_entity_poly.entity_id
_entity_poly.type
_entity_poly.pdbx_seq_one_letter_code
_entity_poly.pdbx_strand_id
1 'polypeptide(L)' 'MQTNKRYFNTSGPNIPAQQYTLMRPALIAEGQDLVHRDRYFTIWAPRRSGKRTYFWLLAKVLEEEG' A
#
# COMPACT_ATOMS: atom_id res chain seq x y z
N MET A 1 10.72 -25.74 -9.41
CA MET A 1 9.84 -24.59 -9.10
C MET A 1 10.61 -23.31 -9.40
N GLN A 2 10.16 -22.49 -10.34
CA GLN A 2 10.88 -21.26 -10.72
C GLN A 2 10.68 -20.23 -9.60
N THR A 3 11.71 -19.99 -8.79
CA THR A 3 11.71 -18.87 -7.84
C THR A 3 11.82 -17.58 -8.64
N ASN A 4 10.69 -16.96 -8.93
CA ASN A 4 10.67 -15.64 -9.55
C ASN A 4 11.33 -14.67 -8.56
N LYS A 5 12.57 -14.24 -8.84
CA LYS A 5 13.30 -13.35 -7.93
C LYS A 5 12.58 -12.01 -7.90
N ARG A 6 12.03 -11.65 -6.74
CA ARG A 6 11.49 -10.30 -6.52
C ARG A 6 12.58 -9.26 -6.76
N TYR A 7 12.19 -8.06 -7.20
CA TYR A 7 13.10 -6.95 -7.44
C TYR A 7 12.72 -5.70 -6.63
N PHE A 8 13.67 -4.78 -6.47
CA PHE A 8 13.44 -3.52 -5.77
C PHE A 8 12.80 -2.48 -6.71
N ASN A 9 11.73 -1.83 -6.26
CA ASN A 9 11.04 -0.76 -6.98
C ASN A 9 11.07 0.53 -6.15
N THR A 10 11.66 1.60 -6.71
CA THR A 10 11.75 2.92 -6.08
C THR A 10 10.73 3.94 -6.60
N SER A 11 9.95 3.57 -7.62
CA SER A 11 9.02 4.46 -8.33
C SER A 11 7.57 4.29 -7.90
N GLY A 12 7.18 3.09 -7.44
CA GLY A 12 5.87 2.78 -6.88
C GLY A 12 4.69 2.83 -7.87
N PRO A 13 3.56 2.15 -7.57
CA PRO A 13 3.29 1.38 -6.35
C PRO A 13 4.12 0.09 -6.29
N ASN A 14 4.38 -0.40 -5.07
CA ASN A 14 5.15 -1.61 -4.83
C ASN A 14 4.21 -2.83 -4.80
N ILE A 15 4.32 -3.74 -5.78
CA ILE A 15 3.42 -4.89 -5.96
C ILE A 15 4.01 -6.12 -5.24
N PRO A 16 3.40 -6.61 -4.14
CA PRO A 16 3.99 -7.67 -3.30
C PRO A 16 4.32 -8.97 -4.03
N ALA A 17 3.58 -9.29 -5.08
CA ALA A 17 3.80 -10.50 -5.89
C ALA A 17 5.11 -10.44 -6.70
N GLN A 18 5.55 -9.25 -7.09
CA GLN A 18 6.68 -9.04 -8.00
C GLN A 18 7.89 -8.39 -7.32
N GLN A 19 7.66 -7.63 -6.26
CA GLN A 19 8.61 -6.67 -5.71
C GLN A 19 8.77 -6.86 -4.20
N TYR A 20 9.89 -6.41 -3.67
CA TYR A 20 10.11 -6.41 -2.22
C TYR A 20 9.21 -5.35 -1.56
N THR A 21 8.07 -5.77 -1.03
CA THR A 21 7.15 -4.93 -0.26
C THR A 21 7.30 -5.17 1.23
N LEU A 22 7.48 -4.09 2.00
CA LEU A 22 7.30 -4.12 3.45
C LEU A 22 5.83 -3.85 3.75
N MET A 23 5.11 -4.88 4.22
CA MET A 23 3.69 -4.73 4.59
C MET A 23 3.55 -3.91 5.87
N ARG A 24 2.53 -3.05 5.92
CA ARG A 24 2.19 -2.22 7.08
C ARG A 24 0.72 -2.40 7.46
N PRO A 25 0.31 -3.60 7.91
CA PRO A 25 -1.11 -3.92 8.13
C PRO A 25 -1.79 -2.98 9.12
N ALA A 26 -1.12 -2.58 10.20
CA ALA A 26 -1.67 -1.61 11.17
C ALA A 26 -1.98 -0.25 10.52
N LEU A 27 -1.08 0.26 9.67
CA LEU A 27 -1.29 1.53 8.98
C LEU A 27 -2.42 1.43 7.95
N ILE A 28 -2.59 0.26 7.31
CA ILE A 28 -3.71 0.03 6.37
C ILE A 28 -5.04 -0.01 7.13
N ALA A 29 -5.09 -0.65 8.30
CA ALA A 29 -6.27 -0.67 9.16
C ALA A 29 -6.68 0.75 9.59
N GLU A 30 -5.73 1.59 10.00
CA GLU A 30 -6.00 3.01 10.28
C GLU A 30 -6.57 3.75 9.06
N GLY A 31 -6.09 3.41 7.86
CA GLY A 31 -6.61 3.93 6.60
C GLY A 31 -8.04 3.50 6.29
N GLN A 32 -8.37 2.23 6.53
CA GLN A 32 -9.73 1.69 6.35
C GLN A 32 -10.70 2.41 7.29
N ASP A 33 -10.34 2.55 8.56
CA ASP A 33 -11.14 3.27 9.56
C ASP A 33 -11.44 4.72 9.14
N LEU A 34 -10.48 5.40 8.50
CA LEU A 34 -10.68 6.75 7.97
C LEU A 34 -11.66 6.76 6.79
N VAL A 35 -11.53 5.80 5.87
CA VAL A 35 -12.42 5.68 4.69
C VAL A 35 -13.84 5.33 5.10
N HIS A 36 -14.03 4.34 5.99
CA HIS A 36 -15.36 3.92 6.46
C HIS A 36 -16.11 5.02 7.23
N ARG A 37 -15.40 6.05 7.71
CA ARG A 37 -15.98 7.22 8.38
C ARG A 37 -16.19 8.41 7.45
N ASP A 38 -16.09 8.22 6.14
CA ASP A 38 -16.20 9.26 5.10
C ASP A 38 -15.25 10.45 5.35
N ARG A 39 -14.06 10.18 5.88
CA ARG A 39 -13.08 11.23 6.22
C ARG A 39 -12.12 11.45 5.07
N TYR A 40 -11.95 12.72 4.70
CA TYR A 40 -10.74 13.12 3.97
C TYR A 40 -9.52 13.02 4.91
N PHE A 41 -8.42 12.49 4.39
CA PHE A 41 -7.14 12.45 5.09
C PHE A 41 -5.98 12.74 4.15
N THR A 42 -4.92 13.33 4.71
CA THR A 42 -3.71 13.72 3.99
C THR A 42 -2.51 12.98 4.57
N ILE A 43 -1.70 12.38 3.71
CA ILE A 43 -0.44 11.73 4.13
C ILE A 43 0.71 12.69 3.88
N TRP A 44 1.21 13.28 4.96
CA TRP A 44 2.43 14.06 4.95
C TRP A 44 3.64 13.13 5.05
N ALA A 45 4.39 12.99 3.97
CA ALA A 45 5.60 12.19 3.97
C ALA A 45 6.63 12.67 2.92
N PRO A 46 7.94 12.39 3.10
CA PRO A 46 8.99 12.78 2.15
C PRO A 46 8.84 12.19 0.75
N ARG A 47 9.52 12.74 -0.25
CA ARG A 47 9.54 12.17 -1.61
C ARG A 47 10.04 10.71 -1.57
N ARG A 48 9.41 9.83 -2.38
CA ARG A 48 9.72 8.37 -2.46
C ARG A 48 9.53 7.58 -1.15
N SER A 49 8.69 8.07 -0.22
CA SER A 49 8.37 7.38 1.04
C SER A 49 7.30 6.28 0.95
N GLY A 50 6.86 5.90 -0.26
CA GLY A 50 5.83 4.88 -0.44
C GLY A 50 4.37 5.37 -0.35
N LYS A 51 4.09 6.67 -0.39
CA LYS A 51 2.70 7.21 -0.40
C LYS A 51 1.81 6.56 -1.46
N ARG A 52 2.31 6.43 -2.69
CA ARG A 52 1.59 5.77 -3.80
C ARG A 52 1.35 4.29 -3.52
N THR A 53 2.33 3.61 -2.93
CA THR A 53 2.20 2.20 -2.52
C THR A 53 1.15 2.05 -1.43
N TYR A 54 1.13 2.94 -0.43
CA TYR A 54 0.13 2.93 0.62
C TYR A 54 -1.29 3.05 0.05
N PHE A 55 -1.55 4.06 -0.78
CA PHE A 55 -2.88 4.23 -1.38
C PHE A 55 -3.28 3.03 -2.25
N TRP A 56 -2.33 2.44 -2.97
CA TRP A 56 -2.60 1.24 -3.78
C TRP A 56 -2.95 0.02 -2.91
N LEU A 57 -2.22 -0.21 -1.81
CA LEU A 57 -2.51 -1.30 -0.87
C LEU A 57 -3.85 -1.08 -0.17
N LEU A 58 -4.12 0.15 0.28
CA LEU A 58 -5.38 0.50 0.92
C LEU A 58 -6.56 0.28 -0.04
N ALA A 59 -6.45 0.75 -1.28
CA ALA A 59 -7.46 0.53 -2.30
C ALA A 59 -7.70 -0.97 -2.55
N LYS A 60 -6.64 -1.79 -2.61
CA LYS A 60 -6.77 -3.24 -2.79
C LYS A 60 -7.52 -3.92 -1.66
N VAL A 61 -7.22 -3.54 -0.41
CA VAL A 61 -7.95 -4.10 0.74
C VAL A 61 -9.42 -3.67 0.71
N LEU A 62 -9.71 -2.40 0.41
CA LEU A 62 -11.09 -1.91 0.30
C LEU A 62 -11.87 -2.58 -0.85
N GLU A 63 -11.22 -2.87 -1.98
CA GLU A 63 -11.79 -3.65 -3.11
C GLU A 63 -12.04 -5.13 -2.75
N GLU A 64 -11.38 -5.67 -1.74
CA GLU A 64 -11.61 -7.04 -1.26
C GLU A 64 -12.75 -7.10 -0.24
N GLU A 65 -13.15 -5.95 0.35
CA GLU A 65 -14.24 -5.83 1.31
C GLU A 65 -15.64 -5.75 0.66
N GLY A 66 -15.76 -5.39 -0.63
CA GLY A 66 -17.03 -5.24 -1.35
C GLY A 66 -16.88 -5.03 -2.85
#